data_AF-A0A3P7FP66-F1
#
_entry.id   AF-A0A3P7FP66-F1
#
_cell.length_a   1.000
_cell.length_b   1.000
_cell.length_c   1.000
_cell.angle_alpha   90.00
_cell.angle_beta   90.00
_cell.angle_gamma   90.00
#
_symmetry.space_group_name_H-M   'P 1'
#
loop_
_entity.id
_entity.type
_entity.pdbx_description
1 polymer ?
#
loop_
_entity_poly.entity_id
_entity_poly.type
_entity_poly.pdbx_seq_one_letter_code
_entity_poly.pdbx_strand_id
1 'polypeptide(L)'
;MYICSKNNLLQLDQASKAAVTLICFSITQTGLASQMLGLAIQIEKPTLETRLNELTSDVEQMKIKLDDIEQSLLQTLASSEGSLLDNTDLLDSLNKSKENAETIAVSLAEADKLQKQFVKVCHICCISLKKEIRIILISILN
;
A
#
# COMPACT_ATOMS: atom_id res chain seq x y z
N MET A 1 -2.91 -27.89 -3.34
CA MET A 1 -2.32 -28.39 -2.07
C MET A 1 -1.11 -27.53 -1.75
N TYR A 2 -0.95 -27.07 -0.51
CA TYR A 2 0.22 -26.28 -0.08
C TYR A 2 1.03 -27.08 0.91
N ILE A 3 2.36 -27.03 0.79
CA ILE A 3 3.31 -27.65 1.73
C ILE A 3 4.15 -26.52 2.30
N CYS A 4 4.19 -26.42 3.63
CA CYS A 4 4.92 -25.36 4.32
C CYS A 4 5.96 -25.96 5.27
N SER A 5 7.12 -25.33 5.36
CA SER A 5 8.20 -25.69 6.28
C SER A 5 8.76 -24.44 6.94
N LYS A 6 9.07 -24.52 8.23
CA LYS A 6 9.84 -23.48 8.95
C LYS A 6 11.36 -23.69 8.83
N ASN A 7 11.79 -24.84 8.31
CA ASN A 7 13.19 -25.18 8.17
C ASN A 7 13.73 -24.61 6.84
N ASN A 8 14.49 -23.52 6.93
CA ASN A 8 15.14 -22.88 5.77
C ASN A 8 16.32 -23.67 5.20
N LEU A 9 16.76 -24.74 5.88
CA LEU A 9 17.82 -25.64 5.42
C LEU A 9 17.27 -26.88 4.70
N LEU A 10 15.97 -26.93 4.41
CA LEU A 10 15.35 -28.06 3.72
C LEU A 10 15.90 -28.18 2.29
N GLN A 11 16.73 -29.19 2.06
CA GLN A 11 17.22 -29.52 0.72
C GLN A 11 16.24 -30.48 0.05
N LEU A 12 15.44 -29.95 -0.88
CA LEU A 12 14.62 -30.78 -1.77
C LEU A 12 15.49 -31.41 -2.86
N ASP A 13 15.24 -32.69 -3.15
CA ASP A 13 15.82 -33.38 -4.30
C ASP A 13 15.32 -32.78 -5.62
N GLN A 14 16.00 -33.07 -6.73
CA GLN A 14 15.68 -32.46 -8.03
C GLN A 14 14.26 -32.80 -8.51
N ALA A 15 13.76 -34.01 -8.26
CA ALA A 15 12.42 -34.41 -8.68
C ALA A 15 11.36 -33.64 -7.88
N SER A 16 11.54 -33.54 -6.55
CA SER A 16 10.66 -32.72 -5.71
C SER A 16 10.68 -31.25 -6.12
N LYS A 17 11.86 -30.67 -6.40
CA LYS A 17 11.98 -29.27 -6.86
C LYS A 17 11.27 -29.00 -8.18
N ALA A 18 11.24 -29.97 -9.10
CA ALA A 18 10.53 -29.85 -10.37
C ALA A 18 9.01 -29.98 -10.21
N ALA A 19 8.55 -30.72 -9.21
CA ALA A 19 7.14 -30.96 -8.94
C ALA A 19 6.44 -29.84 -8.14
N VAL A 20 7.20 -28.96 -7.48
CA VAL A 20 6.66 -27.93 -6.59
C VAL A 20 7.14 -26.53 -6.96
N THR A 21 6.30 -25.52 -6.73
CA THR A 21 6.72 -24.12 -6.76
C THR A 21 7.23 -23.72 -5.37
N LEU A 22 8.52 -23.39 -5.27
CA LEU A 22 9.13 -22.93 -4.03
C LEU A 22 8.82 -21.45 -3.79
N ILE A 23 8.25 -21.12 -2.63
CA ILE A 23 8.02 -19.74 -2.18
C ILE A 23 8.84 -19.50 -0.92
N CYS A 24 9.87 -18.65 -1.01
CA CYS A 24 10.77 -18.35 0.10
C CYS A 24 10.32 -17.10 0.85
N PHE A 25 9.83 -17.27 2.08
CA PHE A 25 9.50 -16.17 3.00
C PHE A 25 10.72 -15.79 3.87
N SER A 26 11.87 -15.53 3.25
CA SER A 26 13.07 -15.10 3.97
C SER A 26 12.95 -13.64 4.40
N ILE A 27 13.38 -13.33 5.62
CA ILE A 27 13.47 -11.95 6.12
C ILE A 27 14.53 -11.21 5.30
N THR A 28 14.16 -10.06 4.73
CA THR A 28 15.10 -9.17 4.05
C THR A 28 15.61 -8.09 5.01
N GLN A 29 16.84 -7.61 4.80
CA GLN A 29 17.41 -6.56 5.64
C GLN A 29 16.54 -5.29 5.62
N THR A 30 16.01 -4.96 4.45
CA THR A 30 15.11 -3.83 4.24
C THR A 30 13.79 -4.01 4.98
N GLY A 31 13.19 -5.20 4.92
CA GLY A 31 11.97 -5.53 5.64
C GLY A 31 12.16 -5.46 7.15
N LEU A 32 13.25 -6.03 7.66
CA LEU A 32 13.56 -5.98 9.10
C LEU A 32 13.83 -4.55 9.57
N ALA A 33 14.62 -3.76 8.83
CA ALA A 33 14.87 -2.35 9.16
C ALA A 33 13.58 -1.52 9.14
N SER A 34 12.65 -1.81 8.22
CA SER A 34 11.33 -1.16 8.18
C SER A 34 10.49 -1.49 9.42
N GLN A 35 10.49 -2.75 9.86
CA GLN A 35 9.77 -3.17 11.07
C GLN A 35 10.34 -2.50 12.32
N MET A 36 11.67 -2.49 12.48
CA MET A 36 12.31 -1.83 13.62
C MET A 36 12.07 -0.31 13.61
N LEU A 37 12.03 0.32 12.44
CA LEU A 37 11.69 1.73 12.32
C LEU A 37 10.24 2.01 12.75
N GLY A 38 9.27 1.16 12.34
CA GLY A 38 7.88 1.28 12.79
C GLY A 38 7.74 1.18 14.31
N LEU A 39 8.41 0.20 14.92
CA LEU A 39 8.45 0.06 16.38
C LEU A 39 9.08 1.28 17.07
N ALA A 40 10.17 1.82 16.50
CA ALA A 40 10.82 3.03 17.00
C ALA A 40 9.89 4.25 16.96
N ILE A 41 9.16 4.46 15.86
CA ILE A 41 8.20 5.57 15.72
C ILE A 41 7.05 5.40 16.71
N GLN A 42 6.53 4.17 16.87
CA GLN A 42 5.47 3.88 17.83
C GLN A 42 5.88 4.22 19.27
N ILE A 43 7.15 3.98 19.64
CA ILE A 43 7.68 4.30 20.98
C ILE A 43 7.97 5.80 21.12
N GLU A 44 8.65 6.42 20.16
CA GLU A 44 9.08 7.83 20.26
C GLU A 44 7.92 8.82 20.03
N LYS A 45 7.03 8.53 19.08
CA LYS A 45 5.97 9.43 18.61
C LYS A 45 4.71 8.65 18.22
N PRO A 46 3.99 8.04 19.19
CA PRO A 46 2.79 7.25 18.92
C PRO A 46 1.67 8.05 18.21
N THR A 47 1.59 9.36 18.44
CA THR A 47 0.64 10.25 17.77
C THR A 47 0.91 10.37 16.27
N LEU A 48 2.19 10.35 15.88
CA LEU A 48 2.60 10.38 14.48
C LEU A 48 2.25 9.06 13.78
N GLU A 49 2.51 7.93 14.45
CA GLU A 49 2.15 6.59 13.96
C GLU A 49 0.64 6.47 13.74
N THR A 50 -0.16 6.93 14.72
CA THR A 50 -1.63 6.91 14.63
C THR A 50 -2.11 7.73 13.43
N ARG A 51 -1.60 8.95 13.26
CA ARG A 51 -1.96 9.82 12.14
C ARG A 51 -1.52 9.26 10.78
N LEU A 52 -0.39 8.56 10.72
CA LEU A 52 0.06 7.89 9.50
C LEU A 52 -0.85 6.72 9.13
N ASN A 53 -1.32 5.95 10.11
CA ASN A 53 -2.26 4.86 9.91
C ASN A 53 -3.65 5.36 9.47
N GLU A 54 -4.16 6.42 10.11
CA GLU A 54 -5.40 7.10 9.68
C GLU A 54 -5.28 7.59 8.24
N LEU A 55 -4.21 8.32 7.91
CA LEU A 55 -3.98 8.81 6.55
C LEU A 55 -3.88 7.68 5.53
N THR A 56 -3.26 6.56 5.89
CA THR A 56 -3.14 5.39 5.00
C THR A 56 -4.51 4.75 4.77
N SER A 57 -5.31 4.58 5.82
CA SER A 57 -6.70 4.10 5.71
C SER A 57 -7.56 5.03 4.84
N ASP A 58 -7.45 6.35 5.02
CA ASP A 58 -8.19 7.33 4.22
C ASP A 58 -7.80 7.25 2.74
N VAL A 59 -6.51 7.11 2.44
CA VAL A 59 -5.99 6.93 1.07
C VAL A 59 -6.53 5.63 0.46
N GLU A 60 -6.55 4.53 1.20
CA GLU A 60 -7.12 3.26 0.73
C GLU A 60 -8.62 3.39 0.42
N GLN A 61 -9.39 4.02 1.31
CA GLN A 61 -10.81 4.28 1.09
C GLN A 61 -11.07 5.19 -0.11
N MET A 62 -10.26 6.23 -0.31
CA MET A 62 -10.36 7.11 -1.48
C MET A 62 -10.05 6.36 -2.79
N LYS A 63 -9.06 5.47 -2.79
CA LYS A 63 -8.76 4.62 -3.95
C LYS A 63 -9.90 3.67 -4.28
N ILE A 64 -10.51 3.04 -3.28
CA ILE A 64 -11.69 2.19 -3.48
C ILE A 64 -12.84 3.00 -4.07
N LYS A 65 -13.14 4.17 -3.49
CA LYS A 65 -14.19 5.06 -4.02
C LYS A 65 -13.92 5.50 -5.46
N LEU A 66 -12.66 5.75 -5.81
CA LEU A 66 -12.28 6.13 -7.17
C LEU A 66 -12.52 4.96 -8.14
N ASP A 67 -12.13 3.74 -7.77
CA ASP A 67 -12.40 2.54 -8.57
C ASP A 67 -13.91 2.29 -8.71
N ASP A 68 -14.69 2.42 -7.64
CA ASP A 68 -16.15 2.29 -7.68
C ASP A 68 -16.80 3.31 -8.65
N ILE A 69 -16.32 4.56 -8.65
CA ILE A 69 -16.77 5.60 -9.58
C ILE A 69 -16.41 5.24 -11.02
N GLU A 70 -15.19 4.77 -11.27
CA GLU A 70 -14.73 4.35 -12.60
C GLU A 70 -15.55 3.16 -13.12
N GLN A 71 -15.79 2.14 -12.29
CA GLN A 71 -16.62 0.99 -12.66
C GLN A 71 -18.08 1.41 -12.92
N SER A 72 -18.66 2.27 -12.08
CA SER A 72 -20.01 2.79 -12.29
C SER A 72 -20.12 3.57 -13.60
N LEU A 73 -19.10 4.37 -13.92
CA LEU A 73 -19.04 5.14 -15.17
C LEU A 73 -18.95 4.21 -16.38
N LEU A 74 -18.07 3.20 -16.34
CA LEU A 74 -17.93 2.20 -17.40
C LEU A 74 -19.21 1.38 -17.60
N GLN A 75 -19.86 0.98 -16.51
CA GLN A 75 -21.13 0.25 -16.54
C GLN A 75 -22.24 1.11 -17.15
N THR A 76 -22.33 2.38 -16.76
CA THR A 76 -23.31 3.33 -17.31
C THR A 76 -23.10 3.51 -18.81
N LEU A 77 -21.86 3.71 -19.26
CA LEU A 77 -21.51 3.81 -20.69
C LEU A 77 -21.84 2.52 -21.45
N ALA A 78 -21.54 1.35 -20.88
CA ALA A 78 -21.81 0.05 -21.51
C ALA A 78 -23.30 -0.27 -21.62
N SER A 79 -24.11 0.18 -20.64
CA SER A 79 -25.58 -0.01 -20.63
C SER A 79 -26.36 1.04 -21.40
N SER A 80 -25.71 2.14 -21.82
CA SER A 80 -26.38 3.22 -22.54
C SER A 80 -26.71 2.80 -23.98
N GLU A 81 -27.99 2.63 -24.26
CA GLU A 81 -28.52 2.48 -25.63
C GLU A 81 -28.97 3.86 -26.14
N GLY A 82 -28.55 4.23 -27.37
CA GLY A 82 -28.88 5.51 -27.99
C GLY A 82 -27.71 6.51 -28.05
N SER A 83 -27.95 7.70 -28.60
CA SER A 83 -26.94 8.76 -28.65
C SER A 83 -26.74 9.34 -27.25
N LEU A 84 -25.53 9.23 -26.71
CA LEU A 84 -25.15 9.76 -25.40
C LEU A 84 -25.50 11.24 -25.22
N LEU A 85 -25.51 11.99 -26.34
CA LEU A 85 -25.79 13.41 -26.41
C LEU A 85 -27.28 13.74 -26.24
N ASP A 86 -28.18 12.80 -26.52
CA ASP A 86 -29.62 13.01 -26.43
C ASP A 86 -30.14 12.79 -25.00
N ASN A 87 -29.41 12.01 -24.20
CA ASN A 87 -29.73 11.71 -22.81
C ASN A 87 -29.05 12.71 -21.86
N THR A 88 -29.62 13.90 -21.72
CA THR A 88 -29.11 14.97 -20.83
C THR A 88 -28.88 14.50 -19.40
N ASP A 89 -29.79 13.68 -18.86
CA ASP A 89 -29.69 13.16 -17.48
C ASP A 89 -28.48 12.22 -17.30
N LEU A 90 -28.16 11.43 -18.33
CA LEU A 90 -27.01 10.53 -18.34
C LEU A 90 -25.71 11.34 -18.46
N LEU A 91 -25.69 12.34 -19.34
CA LEU A 91 -24.54 13.23 -19.50
C LEU A 91 -24.24 14.01 -18.22
N ASP A 92 -25.26 14.54 -17.54
CA ASP A 92 -25.12 15.24 -16.26
C ASP A 92 -24.59 14.30 -15.16
N SER A 93 -25.06 13.06 -15.14
CA SER A 93 -24.58 12.03 -14.21
C SER A 93 -23.11 11.68 -14.47
N LEU A 94 -22.71 11.54 -15.74
CA LEU A 94 -21.32 11.29 -16.14
C LEU A 94 -20.41 12.47 -15.78
N ASN A 95 -20.85 13.71 -16.01
CA ASN A 95 -20.10 14.91 -15.66
C ASN A 95 -19.89 15.00 -14.14
N LYS A 96 -20.93 14.78 -13.33
CA LYS A 96 -20.81 14.74 -11.86
C LYS A 96 -19.86 13.63 -11.40
N SER A 97 -19.94 12.45 -12.01
CA SER A 97 -19.06 11.32 -11.73
C SER A 97 -17.59 11.68 -12.01
N LYS A 98 -17.33 12.36 -13.14
CA LYS A 98 -16.01 12.83 -13.53
C LYS A 98 -15.47 13.89 -12.56
N GLU A 99 -16.28 14.90 -12.20
CA GLU A 99 -15.90 15.94 -11.24
C GLU A 99 -15.56 15.35 -9.87
N ASN A 100 -16.33 14.36 -9.42
CA ASN A 100 -16.05 13.63 -8.17
C ASN A 100 -14.73 12.86 -8.25
N ALA A 101 -14.47 12.15 -9.36
CA ALA A 101 -13.22 11.42 -9.58
C ALA A 101 -12.02 12.38 -9.60
N GLU A 102 -12.12 13.52 -10.27
CA GLU A 102 -11.08 14.55 -10.31
C GLU A 102 -10.80 15.11 -8.91
N THR A 103 -11.85 15.39 -8.13
CA THR A 103 -11.73 15.87 -6.74
C THR A 103 -10.99 14.85 -5.87
N ILE A 104 -11.37 13.57 -5.95
CA ILE A 104 -10.71 12.48 -5.20
C ILE A 104 -9.25 12.34 -5.64
N ALA A 105 -8.96 12.45 -6.94
CA ALA A 105 -7.59 12.37 -7.45
C ALA A 105 -6.69 13.49 -6.91
N VAL A 106 -7.22 14.72 -6.81
CA VAL A 106 -6.52 15.84 -6.17
C VAL A 106 -6.28 15.57 -4.69
N SER A 107 -7.29 15.11 -3.95
CA SER A 107 -7.13 14.75 -2.53
C SER A 107 -6.11 13.63 -2.31
N LEU A 108 -6.09 12.62 -3.18
CA LEU A 108 -5.09 11.55 -3.15
C LEU A 108 -3.66 12.08 -3.38
N ALA A 109 -3.48 13.03 -4.30
CA ALA A 109 -2.18 13.64 -4.55
C ALA A 109 -1.69 14.50 -3.36
N GLU A 110 -2.60 15.17 -2.66
CA GLU A 110 -2.29 15.90 -1.42
C GLU A 110 -1.93 14.95 -0.27
N ALA A 111 -2.71 13.88 -0.10
CA ALA A 111 -2.46 12.84 0.90
C ALA A 111 -1.10 12.15 0.68
N ASP A 112 -0.73 11.83 -0.56
CA ASP A 112 0.59 11.26 -0.90
C ASP A 112 1.74 12.22 -0.55
N LYS A 113 1.60 13.52 -0.82
CA LYS A 113 2.59 14.53 -0.40
C LYS A 113 2.75 14.55 1.12
N LEU A 114 1.63 14.52 1.84
CA LEU A 114 1.62 14.52 3.30
C LEU A 114 2.26 13.24 3.86
N GLN A 115 1.94 12.07 3.30
CA GLN A 115 2.53 10.79 3.68
C GLN A 115 4.06 10.80 3.48
N LYS A 116 4.54 11.32 2.35
CA LYS A 116 5.99 11.50 2.10
C LYS A 116 6.64 12.44 3.11
N GLN A 117 5.96 13.49 3.54
CA GLN A 117 6.45 14.38 4.61
C GLN A 117 6.53 13.65 5.95
N PHE A 118 5.51 12.88 6.32
CA PHE A 118 5.54 12.07 7.54
C PHE A 118 6.70 11.09 7.56
N VAL A 119 6.93 10.35 6.47
CA VAL A 119 8.05 9.40 6.36
C VAL A 119 9.41 10.11 6.51
N LYS A 120 9.56 11.32 5.94
CA LYS A 120 10.78 12.13 6.13
C LYS A 120 10.99 12.51 7.59
N VAL A 121 9.95 12.98 8.28
CA VAL A 121 10.01 13.33 9.70
C VAL A 121 10.37 12.12 10.55
N CYS A 122 9.81 10.95 10.25
CA CYS A 122 10.17 9.69 10.91
C CYS A 122 11.66 9.38 10.76
N HIS A 123 12.19 9.56 9.54
CA HIS A 123 13.59 9.31 9.25
C HIS A 123 14.52 10.21 10.05
N ILE A 124 14.14 11.48 10.25
CA ILE A 124 14.89 12.48 11.02
C ILE A 124 14.83 12.18 12.52
N CYS A 125 13.65 11.82 13.04
CA CYS A 125 13.47 11.49 14.45
C CYS A 125 14.34 10.30 14.86
N CYS A 126 14.35 9.26 14.03
CA CYS A 126 15.00 8.01 14.36
C CYS A 126 16.47 7.92 13.89
N ILE A 127 17.16 9.03 13.61
CA ILE A 127 18.58 9.00 13.18
C ILE A 127 19.45 8.29 14.23
N SER A 128 19.24 8.60 15.51
CA SER A 128 19.99 7.98 16.62
C SER A 128 19.73 6.47 16.68
N LEU A 129 18.46 6.07 16.60
CA LEU A 129 18.05 4.67 16.62
C LEU A 129 18.51 3.89 15.39
N LYS A 130 18.60 4.52 14.21
CA LYS A 130 19.08 3.86 12.98
C LYS A 130 20.49 3.31 13.10
N LYS A 131 21.37 3.97 13.86
CA LYS A 131 22.74 3.46 14.10
C LYS A 131 22.71 2.17 14.92
N GLU A 132 21.94 2.16 16.01
CA GLU A 132 21.79 0.98 16.88
C GLU A 132 21.07 -0.15 16.16
N ILE A 133 19.97 0.13 15.48
CA ILE A 133 19.21 -0.82 14.65
C ILE A 133 20.14 -1.45 13.60
N ARG A 134 20.98 -0.67 12.92
CA ARG A 134 21.91 -1.19 11.92
C ARG A 134 22.95 -2.15 12.53
N ILE A 135 23.47 -1.83 13.71
CA ILE A 135 24.40 -2.71 14.44
C ILE A 135 23.69 -4.03 14.80
N ILE A 136 22.48 -3.95 15.34
CA ILE A 136 21.66 -5.12 15.68
C ILE A 136 21.37 -5.95 14.42
N LEU A 137 20.98 -5.31 13.30
CA LEU A 137 20.72 -6.01 12.04
C LEU A 137 21.94 -6.79 11.53
N ILE A 138 23.12 -6.16 11.56
CA ILE A 138 24.38 -6.79 11.16
C ILE A 138 24.68 -8.00 12.06
N SER A 139 24.37 -7.92 13.36
CA SER A 139 24.60 -9.01 14.32
C SER A 139 23.62 -10.19 14.19
N ILE A 140 22.42 -9.96 13.66
CA ILE A 140 21.40 -10.99 13.49
C ILE A 140 21.58 -11.73 12.15
N LEU A 141 22.09 -11.03 11.14
CA LEU A 141 22.14 -11.53 9.75
C LEU A 141 23.50 -12.12 9.34
N ASN A 142 24.57 -11.82 10.09
CA ASN A 142 25.88 -12.46 9.94
C ASN A 142 26.10 -13.48 11.06
#